data_AF-A0A6G3T7R6-F1
#
_entry.id   AF-A0A6G3T7R6-F1
#
_cell.length_a   1.000
_cell.length_b   1.000
_cell.length_c   1.000
_cell.angle_alpha   90.00
_cell.angle_beta   90.00
_cell.angle_gamma   90.00
#
_symmetry.space_group_name_H-M   'P 1'
#
loop_
_entity.id
_entity.type
_entity.pdbx_description
1 polymer ?
#
loop_
_entity_poly.entity_id
_entity_poly.type
_entity_poly.pdbx_seq_one_letter_code
_entity_poly.pdbx_strand_id
1 'polypeptide(L)'
;MPIRLPRVAAILRRIAFDVEELARARRVEELQAAKVADDPRAERRRRLAEPDLSYAEYCDRTRTPWRSTQQGDLAWTAYQAERLRRGETDEDPVEAYNPFRQGRH
;
A
#
# COMPACT_ATOMS: atom_id res chain seq x y z
N MET A 1 17.15 -14.72 -11.00
CA MET A 1 15.94 -14.00 -10.58
C MET A 1 15.69 -12.86 -11.56
N PRO A 2 14.46 -12.67 -12.08
CA PRO A 2 14.15 -11.58 -13.00
C PRO A 2 14.17 -10.22 -12.29
N ILE A 3 14.70 -9.20 -12.98
CA ILE A 3 14.71 -7.81 -12.49
C ILE A 3 13.27 -7.29 -12.49
N ARG A 4 12.76 -6.91 -11.31
CA ARG A 4 11.44 -6.27 -11.20
C ARG A 4 11.54 -4.81 -11.60
N LEU A 5 11.33 -4.52 -12.89
CA LEU A 5 11.40 -3.16 -13.46
C LEU A 5 10.59 -2.10 -12.68
N PRO A 6 9.37 -2.38 -12.18
CA PRO A 6 8.63 -1.41 -11.37
C PRO A 6 9.36 -1.02 -10.08
N ARG A 7 10.03 -1.99 -9.44
CA ARG A 7 10.83 -1.75 -8.23
C ARG A 7 12.06 -0.90 -8.52
N VAL A 8 12.73 -1.17 -9.64
CA VAL A 8 13.90 -0.37 -10.07
C VAL A 8 13.48 1.07 -10.37
N ALA A 9 12.36 1.27 -11.08
CA ALA A 9 11.84 2.60 -11.36
C ALA A 9 11.48 3.37 -10.07
N ALA A 10 10.88 2.70 -9.08
CA ALA A 10 10.58 3.32 -7.78
C ALA A 10 11.85 3.76 -7.03
N ILE A 11 12.92 2.95 -7.07
CA ILE A 11 14.21 3.31 -6.48
C ILE A 11 14.81 4.53 -7.18
N LEU A 12 14.81 4.55 -8.51
CA LEU A 12 15.36 5.67 -9.29
C LEU A 12 14.60 6.99 -9.04
N ARG A 13 13.26 6.95 -8.97
CA ARG A 13 12.46 8.13 -8.63
C ARG A 13 12.78 8.66 -7.24
N ARG A 14 13.00 7.77 -6.26
CA ARG A 14 13.40 8.18 -4.91
C ARG A 14 14.76 8.86 -4.91
N ILE A 15 15.74 8.29 -5.61
CA ILE A 15 17.09 8.89 -5.71
C ILE A 15 17.00 10.27 -6.35
N ALA A 16 16.23 10.43 -7.43
CA ALA A 16 16.03 11.71 -8.08
C ALA A 16 15.42 12.74 -7.12
N PHE A 17 14.38 12.36 -6.37
CA PHE A 17 13.76 13.20 -5.35
C PHE A 17 14.75 13.59 -4.24
N ASP A 18 15.50 12.63 -3.70
CA ASP A 18 16.50 12.89 -2.66
C ASP A 18 17.58 13.89 -3.15
N VAL A 19 17.98 13.80 -4.43
CA VAL A 19 18.94 14.74 -5.05
C VAL A 19 18.34 16.13 -5.26
N GLU A 20 17.06 16.23 -5.65
CA GLU A 20 16.36 17.50 -5.77
C GLU A 20 16.23 18.20 -4.40
N GLU A 21 15.91 17.45 -3.34
CA GLU A 21 15.86 17.98 -1.98
C GLU A 21 17.24 18.44 -1.49
N LEU A 22 18.31 17.71 -1.82
CA LEU A 22 19.70 18.14 -1.56
C LEU A 22 20.03 19.44 -2.28
N ALA A 23 19.60 19.60 -3.53
CA ALA A 23 19.83 20.82 -4.30
C ALA A 23 19.01 22.03 -3.80
N ARG A 24 17.85 21.77 -3.21
CA ARG A 24 16.95 22.79 -2.66
C ARG A 24 17.36 23.27 -1.28
N ALA A 25 17.88 22.38 -0.44
CA ALA A 25 18.28 22.70 0.92
C ALA A 25 19.48 23.66 0.95
N ARG A 26 19.37 24.73 1.71
CA ARG A 26 20.46 25.69 1.96
C ARG A 26 21.22 25.36 3.24
N ARG A 27 20.65 24.52 4.10
CA ARG A 27 21.20 24.09 5.39
C ARG A 27 20.86 22.63 5.67
N VAL A 28 21.69 21.96 6.47
CA VAL A 28 21.53 20.54 6.81
C VAL A 28 20.25 20.31 7.63
N GLU A 29 19.85 21.26 8.47
CA GLU A 29 18.64 21.16 9.29
C GLU A 29 17.35 21.13 8.46
N GLU A 30 17.35 21.77 7.28
CA GLU A 30 16.22 21.75 6.34
C GLU A 30 15.99 20.34 5.75
N LEU A 31 17.08 19.56 5.57
CA LEU A 31 16.99 18.16 5.15
C LEU A 31 16.33 17.27 6.21
N GLN A 32 16.54 17.58 7.48
CA GLN A 32 15.95 16.84 8.59
C GLN A 32 14.42 16.99 8.62
N ALA A 33 13.91 18.17 8.27
CA ALA A 33 12.47 18.45 8.15
C ALA A 33 11.86 17.79 6.91
N ALA A 34 12.55 17.83 5.77
CA ALA A 34 12.14 17.16 4.53
C ALA A 34 12.04 15.63 4.70
N LYS A 35 12.97 15.03 5.45
CA LYS A 35 13.01 13.59 5.77
C LYS A 35 11.76 13.09 6.50
N VAL A 36 11.03 13.95 7.21
CA VAL A 36 9.83 13.56 7.98
C VAL A 36 8.59 13.45 7.09
N ALA A 37 8.56 14.15 5.95
CA ALA A 37 7.36 14.24 5.12
C ALA A 37 7.07 12.96 4.32
N ASP A 38 8.09 12.16 4.01
CA ASP A 38 7.96 10.88 3.30
C ASP A 38 9.15 9.98 3.67
N ASP A 39 9.19 9.41 4.89
CA ASP A 39 10.14 8.35 5.21
C ASP A 39 9.49 6.98 4.95
N PRO A 40 9.77 6.30 3.81
CA PRO A 40 9.39 4.92 3.58
C PRO A 40 9.76 3.97 4.71
N ARG A 41 10.77 4.28 5.54
CA ARG A 41 11.10 3.50 6.74
C ARG A 41 10.18 3.80 7.91
N ALA A 42 9.68 5.03 8.08
CA ALA A 42 8.64 5.33 9.06
C ALA A 42 7.34 4.63 8.68
N GLU A 43 6.95 4.71 7.40
CA GLU A 43 5.80 3.98 6.86
C GLU A 43 6.00 2.46 6.94
N ARG A 44 7.20 1.92 6.64
CA ARG A 44 7.50 0.50 6.82
C ARG A 44 7.47 0.07 8.28
N ARG A 45 7.99 0.88 9.21
CA ARG A 45 7.92 0.60 10.66
C ARG A 45 6.48 0.62 11.15
N ARG A 46 5.68 1.56 10.68
CA ARG A 46 4.24 1.63 10.94
C ARG A 46 3.54 0.36 10.43
N ARG A 47 3.79 -0.05 9.18
CA ARG A 47 3.24 -1.28 8.59
C ARG A 47 3.63 -2.53 9.37
N LEU A 48 4.91 -2.68 9.72
CA LEU A 48 5.39 -3.82 10.50
C LEU A 48 4.83 -3.87 11.93
N ALA A 49 4.36 -2.73 12.45
CA ALA A 49 3.71 -2.65 13.75
C ALA A 49 2.18 -2.76 13.68
N GLU A 50 1.58 -2.69 12.48
CA GLU A 50 0.15 -2.91 12.30
C GLU A 50 -0.10 -4.42 12.18
N PRO A 51 -0.97 -5.02 13.01
CA PRO A 51 -1.31 -6.43 12.89
C PRO A 51 -2.04 -6.70 11.58
N ASP A 52 -1.86 -7.93 11.05
CA ASP A 52 -2.58 -8.41 9.89
C ASP A 52 -4.09 -8.23 10.10
N LEU A 53 -4.74 -7.60 9.14
CA LEU A 53 -6.15 -7.25 9.26
C LEU A 53 -7.00 -8.36 8.64
N SER A 54 -7.93 -8.93 9.39
CA SER A 54 -8.96 -9.80 8.82
C SER A 54 -9.95 -8.97 7.98
N TYR A 55 -10.66 -9.63 7.06
CA TYR A 55 -11.68 -8.98 6.25
C TYR A 55 -12.76 -8.28 7.08
N ALA A 56 -13.20 -8.90 8.18
CA ALA A 56 -14.21 -8.33 9.08
C ALA A 56 -13.69 -7.06 9.77
N GLU A 57 -12.48 -7.10 10.31
CA GLU A 57 -11.84 -5.94 10.95
C GLU A 57 -11.62 -4.79 9.96
N TYR A 58 -11.28 -5.12 8.70
CA TYR A 58 -11.11 -4.11 7.66
C TYR A 58 -12.43 -3.39 7.41
N CYS A 59 -13.50 -4.15 7.18
CA CYS A 59 -14.83 -3.61 6.95
C CYS A 59 -15.34 -2.76 8.12
N ASP A 60 -15.12 -3.20 9.37
CA ASP A 60 -15.53 -2.45 10.56
C ASP A 60 -14.74 -1.14 10.69
N ARG A 61 -13.41 -1.19 10.48
CA ARG A 61 -12.53 -0.02 10.59
C ARG A 61 -12.81 1.04 9.52
N THR A 62 -13.08 0.62 8.30
CA THR A 62 -13.35 1.54 7.17
C THR A 62 -14.82 1.88 7.02
N ARG A 63 -15.70 1.25 7.81
CA ARG A 63 -17.17 1.31 7.65
C ARG A 63 -17.60 0.95 6.22
N THR A 64 -16.83 0.08 5.56
CA THR A 64 -17.14 -0.36 4.19
C THR A 64 -18.37 -1.27 4.24
N PRO A 65 -19.44 -0.99 3.48
CA PRO A 65 -20.58 -1.89 3.40
C PRO A 65 -20.18 -3.19 2.70
N TRP A 66 -20.60 -4.33 3.25
CA TRP A 66 -20.32 -5.66 2.69
C TRP A 66 -21.50 -6.63 2.76
N ARG A 67 -22.71 -6.13 3.07
CA ARG A 67 -23.88 -6.96 3.41
C ARG A 67 -24.58 -7.57 2.20
N SER A 68 -24.42 -7.02 0.99
CA SER A 68 -24.92 -7.62 -0.25
C SER A 68 -23.78 -8.22 -1.06
N THR A 69 -24.09 -9.12 -2.00
CA THR A 69 -23.07 -9.73 -2.88
C THR A 69 -22.25 -8.69 -3.65
N GLN A 70 -22.91 -7.67 -4.20
CA GLN A 70 -22.22 -6.60 -4.91
C GLN A 70 -21.33 -5.75 -3.99
N GLN A 71 -21.82 -5.45 -2.78
CA GLN A 71 -21.04 -4.72 -1.79
C GLN A 71 -19.86 -5.56 -1.30
N GLY A 72 -20.05 -6.85 -1.08
CA GLY A 72 -19.01 -7.81 -0.73
C GLY A 72 -17.94 -7.93 -1.81
N ASP A 73 -18.30 -7.97 -3.09
CA ASP A 73 -17.34 -8.00 -4.20
C ASP A 73 -16.41 -6.77 -4.20
N LEU A 74 -16.99 -5.58 -4.05
CA LEU A 74 -16.23 -4.32 -3.98
C LEU A 74 -15.39 -4.24 -2.70
N ALA A 75 -15.98 -4.60 -1.55
CA ALA A 75 -15.30 -4.59 -0.26
C ALA A 75 -14.13 -5.57 -0.23
N TRP A 76 -14.29 -6.76 -0.82
CA TRP A 76 -13.27 -7.79 -0.91
C TRP A 76 -12.11 -7.36 -1.82
N THR A 77 -12.43 -6.78 -2.98
CA THR A 77 -11.40 -6.22 -3.88
C THR A 77 -10.60 -5.12 -3.17
N ALA A 78 -11.28 -4.23 -2.44
CA ALA A 78 -10.62 -3.18 -1.66
C ALA A 78 -9.76 -3.75 -0.51
N TYR A 79 -10.22 -4.81 0.14
CA TYR A 79 -9.46 -5.53 1.17
C TYR A 79 -8.19 -6.19 0.60
N GLN A 80 -8.26 -6.84 -0.56
CA GLN A 80 -7.04 -7.39 -1.18
C GLN A 80 -6.08 -6.29 -1.62
N ALA A 81 -6.59 -5.14 -2.10
CA ALA A 81 -5.76 -3.97 -2.38
C ALA A 81 -5.06 -3.42 -1.13
N GLU A 82 -5.74 -3.46 0.02
CA GLU A 82 -5.16 -3.12 1.32
C GLU A 82 -3.99 -4.04 1.67
N ARG A 83 -4.20 -5.35 1.56
CA ARG A 83 -3.18 -6.36 1.84
C ARG A 83 -1.98 -6.21 0.92
N LEU A 84 -2.20 -5.96 -0.37
CA LEU A 84 -1.13 -5.71 -1.35
C LEU A 84 -0.36 -4.43 -0.99
N ARG A 85 -1.06 -3.35 -0.62
CA ARG A 85 -0.44 -2.09 -0.17
C ARG A 85 0.42 -2.29 1.08
N ARG A 86 -0.02 -3.15 2.00
CA ARG A 86 0.70 -3.50 3.22
C ARG A 86 1.87 -4.46 2.98
N GLY A 87 1.87 -5.15 1.84
CA GLY A 87 2.85 -6.19 1.50
C GLY A 87 2.55 -7.54 2.15
N GLU A 88 1.30 -7.76 2.57
CA GLU A 88 0.81 -9.03 3.13
C GLU A 88 0.44 -10.04 2.04
N THR A 89 0.31 -9.59 0.79
CA THR A 89 0.09 -10.44 -0.39
C THR A 89 0.79 -9.83 -1.61
N ASP A 90 1.17 -10.68 -2.56
CA ASP A 90 1.68 -10.31 -3.88
C ASP A 90 0.60 -10.50 -4.98
N GLU A 91 -0.60 -10.97 -4.63
CA GLU A 91 -1.70 -11.21 -5.57
C GLU A 91 -2.35 -9.90 -6.03
N ASP A 92 -2.71 -9.83 -7.32
CA ASP A 92 -3.48 -8.71 -7.87
C ASP A 92 -4.88 -8.71 -7.24
N PRO A 93 -5.35 -7.59 -6.64
CA PRO A 93 -6.66 -7.52 -5.98
C PRO A 93 -7.86 -7.88 -6.87
N VAL A 94 -7.73 -7.70 -8.19
CA VAL A 94 -8.77 -8.00 -9.17
C VAL A 94 -8.80 -9.49 -9.53
N GLU A 95 -7.63 -10.14 -9.55
CA GLU A 95 -7.47 -11.56 -9.88
C GLU A 95 -7.51 -12.48 -8.66
N ALA A 96 -7.26 -11.93 -7.47
CA ALA A 96 -7.31 -12.63 -6.20
C ALA A 96 -8.68 -13.30 -6.00
N TYR A 97 -8.65 -14.48 -5.37
CA TYR A 97 -9.87 -15.23 -5.04
C TYR A 97 -10.89 -14.33 -4.36
N ASN A 98 -12.11 -14.25 -4.90
CA ASN A 98 -13.18 -13.43 -4.36
C ASN A 98 -14.42 -14.28 -4.07
N PRO A 99 -14.79 -14.48 -2.79
CA PRO A 99 -15.89 -15.35 -2.39
C PRO A 99 -17.26 -14.81 -2.85
N PHE A 100 -17.37 -13.51 -3.15
CA PHE A 100 -18.63 -12.89 -3.58
C PHE A 100 -18.84 -12.92 -5.10
N ARG A 101 -17.82 -13.31 -5.88
CA ARG A 101 -17.93 -13.48 -7.35
C ARG A 101 -18.39 -14.87 -7.76
N GLN A 102 -18.46 -15.82 -6.83
CA GLN A 102 -18.92 -17.17 -7.12
C GLN A 102 -20.41 -17.16 -7.50
N GLY A 103 -20.72 -17.54 -8.74
CA GLY A 103 -22.09 -17.64 -9.24
C GLY A 103 -22.41 -16.84 -10.51
N ARG A 104 -21.46 -16.09 -11.09
CA ARG A 104 -21.61 -15.58 -12.47
C ARG A 104 -21.16 -16.65 -13.49
N HIS A 105 -21.98 -17.67 -13.68
CA HIS A 105 -21.95 -18.51 -14.88
C HIS A 105 -23.18 -18.19 -15.73
#